data_AF-A0A2W3Z708-F1
#
_entry.id   AF-A0A2W3Z708-F1
#
_cell.length_a   1.000
_cell.length_b   1.000
_cell.length_c   1.000
_cell.angle_alpha   90.00
_cell.angle_beta   90.00
_cell.angle_gamma   90.00
#
_symmetry.space_group_name_H-M   'P 1'
#
loop_
_entity.id
_entity.type
_entity.pdbx_description
1 polymer ?
#
loop_
_entity_poly.entity_id
_entity_poly.type
_entity_poly.pdbx_seq_one_letter_code
_entity_poly.pdbx_strand_id
1 'polypeptide(L)'
;MKEQIQLMKLVFDTLNKLSTTQLDDLLAKKAQLKLIYPEEKKVKNEISNNEIDKIVNEISNELEQVDSRDKAESILNNRTINKQMLKLISKKYNISLNGKDSNTVIIEKIIENVVGSKIKFDALLNTDLKKS
;
A
#
# COMPACT_ATOMS: atom_id res chain seq x y z
N MET A 1 8.71 38.07 5.47
CA MET A 1 8.82 38.90 4.25
C MET A 1 9.67 38.27 3.16
N LYS A 2 10.95 37.92 3.40
CA LYS A 2 11.83 37.30 2.37
C LYS A 2 11.25 36.03 1.75
N GLU A 3 10.71 35.12 2.57
CA GLU A 3 10.11 33.86 2.13
C GLU A 3 8.85 34.06 1.28
N GLN A 4 8.02 35.06 1.64
CA GLN A 4 6.81 35.41 0.89
C GLN A 4 7.17 35.96 -0.49
N ILE A 5 8.20 36.79 -0.59
CA ILE A 5 8.71 37.32 -1.87
C ILE A 5 9.27 36.19 -2.74
N GLN A 6 10.00 35.24 -2.14
CA GLN A 6 10.50 34.05 -2.84
C GLN A 6 9.37 33.17 -3.37
N LEU A 7 8.32 32.96 -2.57
CA LEU A 7 7.15 32.20 -2.98
C LEU A 7 6.39 32.90 -4.11
N MET A 8 6.19 34.22 -4.02
CA MET A 8 5.56 34.99 -5.09
C MET A 8 6.34 34.91 -6.39
N LYS A 9 7.68 34.99 -6.33
CA LYS A 9 8.53 34.82 -7.50
C LYS A 9 8.37 33.43 -8.12
N LEU A 10 8.37 32.37 -7.29
CA LEU A 10 8.17 31.00 -7.76
C LEU A 10 6.83 30.83 -8.47
N VAL A 11 5.75 31.34 -7.88
CA VAL A 11 4.41 31.30 -8.48
C VAL A 11 4.39 32.07 -9.80
N PHE A 12 4.97 33.27 -9.85
CA PHE A 12 5.04 34.08 -11.06
C PHE A 12 5.81 33.37 -12.18
N ASP A 13 6.96 32.77 -11.88
CA ASP A 13 7.76 32.00 -12.84
C ASP A 13 7.02 30.75 -13.35
N THR A 14 6.16 30.15 -12.53
CA THR A 14 5.26 29.05 -12.96
C THR A 14 4.18 29.57 -13.89
N LEU A 15 3.52 30.67 -13.54
CA LEU A 15 2.44 31.26 -14.35
C LEU A 15 2.93 31.72 -15.73
N ASN A 16 4.15 32.28 -15.82
CA ASN A 16 4.75 32.70 -17.10
C ASN A 16 5.02 31.55 -18.08
N LYS A 17 5.01 30.30 -17.64
CA LYS A 17 5.23 29.13 -18.49
C LYS A 17 3.92 28.54 -19.04
N LEU A 18 2.78 29.00 -18.56
CA LEU A 18 1.47 28.54 -19.00
C LEU A 18 1.06 29.25 -20.29
N SER A 19 0.32 28.55 -21.14
CA SER A 19 -0.32 29.19 -22.31
C SER A 19 -1.45 30.12 -21.88
N THR A 20 -1.83 31.05 -22.76
CA THR A 20 -2.96 31.96 -22.52
C THR A 20 -4.24 31.21 -22.18
N THR A 21 -4.52 30.11 -22.89
CA THR A 21 -5.68 29.24 -22.62
C THR A 21 -5.64 28.61 -21.23
N GLN A 22 -4.48 28.19 -20.73
CA GLN A 22 -4.34 27.63 -19.39
C GLN A 22 -4.49 28.69 -18.29
N LEU A 23 -4.03 29.93 -18.56
CA LEU A 23 -4.26 31.06 -17.67
C LEU A 23 -5.74 31.42 -17.61
N ASP A 24 -6.44 31.42 -18.75
CA ASP A 24 -7.88 31.63 -18.82
C ASP A 24 -8.65 30.56 -18.05
N ASP A 25 -8.24 29.29 -18.15
CA ASP A 25 -8.83 28.20 -17.39
C ASP A 25 -8.61 28.35 -15.87
N LEU A 26 -7.46 28.87 -15.43
CA LEU A 26 -7.21 29.20 -14.02
C LEU A 26 -8.08 30.37 -13.54
N LEU A 27 -8.19 31.45 -14.33
CA LEU A 27 -9.02 32.61 -14.00
C LEU A 27 -10.52 32.27 -13.98
N ALA A 28 -10.97 31.41 -14.90
CA ALA A 28 -12.33 30.90 -14.97
C ALA A 28 -12.64 29.78 -13.96
N LYS A 29 -11.69 29.43 -13.07
CA LYS A 29 -11.79 28.35 -12.08
C LYS A 29 -12.07 26.96 -12.67
N LYS A 30 -11.75 26.75 -13.95
CA LYS A 30 -11.78 25.43 -14.60
C LYS A 30 -10.53 24.60 -14.26
N ALA A 31 -9.44 25.28 -13.88
CA ALA A 31 -8.22 24.68 -13.38
C ALA A 31 -7.81 25.27 -12.01
N GLN A 32 -6.91 24.61 -11.30
CA GLN A 32 -6.37 25.07 -10.01
C GLN A 32 -4.88 24.70 -9.88
N LEU A 33 -4.10 25.54 -9.19
CA LEU A 33 -2.73 25.22 -8.82
C LEU A 33 -2.72 24.42 -7.51
N LYS A 34 -1.96 23.34 -7.48
CA LYS A 34 -1.75 22.53 -6.27
C LYS A 34 -0.27 22.42 -5.96
N LEU A 35 0.07 22.49 -4.68
CA LEU A 35 1.40 22.12 -4.22
C LEU A 35 1.53 20.61 -4.29
N ILE A 36 2.46 20.13 -5.12
CA ILE A 36 2.79 18.72 -5.24
C ILE A 36 4.09 18.50 -4.50
N TYR A 37 4.07 17.66 -3.46
CA TYR A 37 5.29 17.15 -2.86
C TYR A 37 5.78 16.03 -3.76
N PRO A 38 6.92 16.17 -4.45
CA PRO A 38 7.49 15.03 -5.15
C PRO A 38 7.78 13.97 -4.09
N GLU A 39 7.22 12.76 -4.26
CA GLU A 39 7.68 11.64 -3.46
C GLU A 39 9.20 11.53 -3.64
N GLU A 40 9.92 11.42 -2.53
CA GLU A 40 11.37 11.33 -2.54
C GLU A 40 11.81 10.32 -3.59
N LYS A 41 12.65 10.75 -4.53
CA LYS A 41 13.18 9.92 -5.63
C LYS A 41 13.74 8.61 -5.07
N LYS A 42 12.93 7.55 -5.04
CA LYS A 42 13.41 6.18 -4.99
C LYS A 42 13.93 5.87 -6.37
N VAL A 43 15.25 6.03 -6.50
CA VAL A 43 16.07 5.72 -7.66
C VAL A 43 15.61 4.40 -8.31
N LYS A 44 15.21 4.49 -9.59
CA LYS A 44 15.14 3.42 -10.60
C LYS A 44 14.52 2.09 -10.13
N ASN A 45 13.18 1.96 -10.08
CA ASN A 45 12.51 0.63 -10.15
C ASN A 45 11.00 0.66 -10.53
N GLU A 46 10.41 1.81 -10.84
CA GLU A 46 8.93 1.94 -10.87
C GLU A 46 8.21 1.33 -12.09
N ILE A 47 8.90 0.92 -13.15
CA ILE A 47 8.24 0.20 -14.24
C ILE A 47 7.89 -1.25 -13.82
N SER A 48 8.58 -1.80 -12.81
CA SER A 48 8.33 -3.16 -12.29
C SER A 48 7.31 -3.21 -11.14
N ASN A 49 7.08 -2.10 -10.42
CA ASN A 49 6.26 -2.11 -9.20
C ASN A 49 4.74 -2.17 -9.46
N ASN A 50 4.23 -1.68 -10.58
CA ASN A 50 2.78 -1.76 -10.86
C ASN A 50 2.29 -3.21 -10.99
N GLU A 51 3.08 -4.10 -11.58
CA GLU A 51 2.76 -5.53 -11.68
C GLU A 51 2.89 -6.22 -10.32
N ILE A 52 3.94 -5.88 -9.56
CA ILE A 52 4.15 -6.41 -8.20
C ILE A 52 3.02 -6.00 -7.26
N ASP A 53 2.61 -4.72 -7.28
CA ASP A 53 1.52 -4.22 -6.43
C ASP A 53 0.17 -4.84 -6.81
N LYS A 54 -0.07 -5.08 -8.10
CA LYS A 54 -1.26 -5.82 -8.56
C LYS A 54 -1.25 -7.26 -8.05
N ILE A 55 -0.13 -7.96 -8.15
CA ILE A 55 0.04 -9.33 -7.64
C ILE A 55 -0.11 -9.37 -6.12
N VAL A 56 0.46 -8.41 -5.39
CA VAL A 56 0.30 -8.28 -3.93
C VAL A 56 -1.16 -8.09 -3.57
N ASN A 57 -1.91 -7.28 -4.32
CA ASN A 57 -3.34 -7.09 -4.10
C ASN A 57 -4.16 -8.35 -4.39
N GLU A 58 -3.87 -9.07 -5.47
CA GLU A 58 -4.50 -10.36 -5.78
C GLU A 58 -4.26 -11.38 -4.66
N ILE A 59 -3.01 -11.54 -4.22
CA ILE A 59 -2.64 -12.45 -3.13
C ILE A 59 -3.34 -12.05 -1.83
N SER A 60 -3.40 -10.76 -1.52
CA SER A 60 -4.09 -10.29 -0.31
C SER A 60 -5.59 -10.63 -0.35
N ASN A 61 -6.23 -10.42 -1.50
CA ASN A 61 -7.65 -10.76 -1.66
C ASN A 61 -7.88 -12.27 -1.50
N GLU A 62 -7.01 -13.11 -2.07
CA GLU A 62 -7.06 -14.56 -1.88
C GLU A 62 -6.88 -14.95 -0.40
N LEU A 63 -5.94 -14.33 0.30
CA LEU A 63 -5.68 -14.56 1.73
C LEU A 63 -6.87 -14.18 2.63
N GLU A 64 -7.68 -13.19 2.25
CA GLU A 64 -8.89 -12.81 3.00
C GLU A 64 -10.02 -13.84 2.84
N GLN A 65 -10.06 -14.54 1.71
CA GLN A 65 -11.09 -15.54 1.39
C GLN A 65 -10.80 -16.92 1.98
N VAL A 66 -9.54 -17.24 2.30
CA VAL A 66 -9.22 -18.54 2.89
C VAL A 66 -9.68 -18.67 4.34
N ASP A 67 -9.93 -19.91 4.72
CA ASP A 67 -10.46 -20.38 6.01
C ASP A 67 -9.49 -21.32 6.73
N SER A 68 -8.37 -21.67 6.11
CA SER A 68 -7.37 -22.60 6.62
C SER A 68 -5.96 -22.05 6.49
N ARG A 69 -5.14 -22.32 7.51
CA ARG A 69 -3.72 -21.96 7.56
C ARG A 69 -2.94 -22.67 6.46
N ASP A 70 -3.26 -23.94 6.19
CA ASP A 70 -2.58 -24.75 5.16
C ASP A 70 -2.83 -24.20 3.74
N LYS A 71 -4.04 -23.68 3.49
CA LYS A 71 -4.37 -23.02 2.21
C LYS A 71 -3.62 -21.70 2.06
N ALA A 72 -3.54 -20.91 3.14
CA ALA A 72 -2.79 -19.66 3.15
C ALA A 72 -1.29 -19.88 2.94
N GLU A 73 -0.74 -20.91 3.58
CA GLU A 73 0.64 -21.34 3.40
C GLU A 73 0.90 -21.80 1.96
N SER A 74 -0.02 -22.57 1.38
CA SER A 74 0.06 -22.99 -0.02
C SER A 74 0.06 -21.81 -0.99
N ILE A 75 -0.75 -20.78 -0.76
CA ILE A 75 -0.76 -19.55 -1.58
C ILE A 75 0.58 -18.83 -1.48
N LEU A 76 1.13 -18.72 -0.27
CA LEU A 76 2.35 -17.98 0.00
C LEU A 76 3.62 -18.72 -0.44
N ASN A 77 3.59 -20.05 -0.51
CA ASN A 77 4.72 -20.89 -0.91
C ASN A 77 4.69 -21.31 -2.40
N ASN A 78 3.51 -21.45 -3.04
CA ASN A 78 3.43 -21.89 -4.45
C ASN A 78 3.60 -20.78 -5.47
N ARG A 79 3.22 -19.53 -5.16
CA ARG A 79 3.53 -18.40 -6.05
C ARG A 79 5.00 -18.02 -5.82
N THR A 80 5.65 -17.53 -6.87
CA THR A 80 7.03 -17.02 -6.88
C THR A 80 7.19 -15.75 -6.01
N ILE A 81 6.74 -15.80 -4.76
CA ILE A 81 6.71 -14.68 -3.84
C ILE A 81 8.12 -14.49 -3.29
N ASN A 82 8.75 -13.41 -3.72
CA ASN A 82 10.06 -13.03 -3.21
C ASN A 82 9.93 -12.29 -1.87
N LYS A 83 11.06 -12.10 -1.18
CA LYS A 83 11.12 -11.39 0.11
C LYS A 83 10.57 -9.95 0.04
N GLN A 84 10.61 -9.31 -1.13
CA GLN A 84 10.08 -7.95 -1.31
C GLN A 84 8.54 -7.96 -1.32
N MET A 85 7.92 -8.90 -2.03
CA MET A 85 6.47 -9.10 -2.02
C MET A 85 5.96 -9.43 -0.62
N LEU A 86 6.64 -10.30 0.12
CA LEU A 86 6.29 -10.59 1.51
C LEU A 86 6.31 -9.34 2.39
N LYS A 87 7.31 -8.46 2.24
CA LYS A 87 7.37 -7.18 2.96
C LYS A 87 6.23 -6.23 2.59
N LEU A 88 5.82 -6.21 1.32
CA LEU A 88 4.69 -5.40 0.86
C LEU A 88 3.37 -5.91 1.45
N ILE A 89 3.15 -7.23 1.43
CA ILE A 89 1.99 -7.87 2.08
C ILE A 89 1.98 -7.55 3.57
N SER A 90 3.10 -7.71 4.27
CA SER A 90 3.20 -7.36 5.70
C SER A 90 2.90 -5.89 5.97
N LYS A 91 3.38 -4.97 5.11
CA LYS A 91 3.07 -3.54 5.24
C LYS A 91 1.56 -3.27 5.07
N LYS A 92 0.90 -3.95 4.13
CA LYS A 92 -0.54 -3.82 3.88
C LYS A 92 -1.37 -4.23 5.10
N TYR A 93 -0.99 -5.32 5.76
CA TYR A 93 -1.63 -5.80 6.99
C TYR A 93 -1.09 -5.15 8.27
N ASN A 94 -0.25 -4.12 8.17
CA ASN A 94 0.38 -3.44 9.30
C ASN A 94 1.15 -4.38 10.25
N ILE A 95 1.76 -5.44 9.69
CA ILE A 95 2.53 -6.44 10.43
C ILE A 95 3.97 -5.93 10.58
N SER A 96 4.41 -5.83 11.83
CA SER A 96 5.78 -5.44 12.15
C SER A 96 6.77 -6.59 11.89
N LEU A 97 7.74 -6.34 11.02
CA LEU A 97 8.80 -7.29 10.69
C LEU A 97 10.13 -6.83 11.30
N ASN A 98 10.92 -7.78 11.81
CA ASN A 98 12.30 -7.52 12.18
C ASN A 98 13.18 -7.62 10.93
N GLY A 99 14.23 -6.79 10.85
CA GLY A 99 15.16 -6.80 9.71
C GLY A 99 15.85 -8.14 9.46
N LYS A 100 15.89 -9.01 10.47
CA LYS A 100 16.49 -10.36 10.43
C LYS A 100 15.49 -11.49 10.15
N ASP A 101 14.21 -11.20 9.99
CA ASP A 101 13.21 -12.25 9.77
C ASP A 101 13.48 -12.99 8.44
N SER A 102 13.43 -14.33 8.50
CA SER A 102 13.48 -15.20 7.32
C SER A 102 12.15 -15.16 6.58
N ASN A 103 12.12 -15.63 5.32
CA ASN A 103 10.88 -15.67 4.54
C ASN A 103 9.80 -16.52 5.26
N THR A 104 10.20 -17.64 5.85
CA THR A 104 9.31 -18.51 6.64
C THR A 104 8.67 -17.78 7.81
N VAL A 105 9.47 -17.05 8.60
CA VAL A 105 8.97 -16.26 9.75
C VAL A 105 8.02 -15.15 9.28
N ILE A 106 8.30 -14.51 8.14
CA ILE A 106 7.41 -13.48 7.58
C ILE A 106 6.08 -14.11 7.15
N ILE A 107 6.11 -15.27 6.49
CA ILE A 107 4.92 -16.01 6.07
C ILE A 107 4.07 -16.41 7.29
N GLU A 108 4.67 -17.00 8.32
CA GLU A 108 3.98 -17.37 9.56
C GLU A 108 3.26 -16.17 10.21
N LYS A 109 3.95 -15.02 10.28
CA LYS A 109 3.36 -13.78 10.81
C LYS A 109 2.18 -13.29 9.97
N ILE A 110 2.26 -13.39 8.64
CA ILE A 110 1.14 -13.05 7.74
C ILE A 110 -0.04 -13.98 7.99
N ILE A 111 0.19 -15.29 8.01
CA ILE A 111 -0.87 -16.29 8.23
C ILE A 111 -1.55 -16.09 9.58
N GLU A 112 -0.80 -15.86 10.66
CA GLU A 112 -1.37 -15.64 11.99
C GLU A 112 -2.24 -14.38 12.06
N ASN A 113 -1.78 -13.27 11.45
CA ASN A 113 -2.54 -12.02 11.50
C ASN A 113 -3.78 -12.04 10.61
N VAL A 114 -3.69 -12.63 9.41
CA VAL A 114 -4.77 -12.60 8.42
C VAL A 114 -5.78 -13.73 8.66
N VAL A 115 -5.29 -14.96 8.84
CA VAL A 115 -6.15 -16.16 8.95
C VAL A 115 -6.31 -16.60 10.40
N GLY A 116 -5.25 -16.51 11.21
CA GLY A 116 -5.29 -16.88 12.62
C GLY A 116 -6.32 -16.06 13.41
N SER A 117 -6.39 -14.74 13.16
CA SER A 117 -7.41 -13.87 13.76
C SER A 117 -8.84 -14.28 13.36
N LYS A 118 -9.05 -14.65 12.11
CA LYS A 118 -10.36 -15.07 11.57
C LYS A 118 -10.81 -16.39 12.19
N ILE A 119 -9.94 -17.41 12.20
CA ILE A 119 -10.22 -18.70 12.83
C ILE A 119 -10.50 -18.55 14.33
N LYS A 120 -9.72 -17.71 15.03
CA LYS A 120 -9.96 -17.43 16.45
C LYS A 120 -11.31 -16.78 16.67
N PHE A 121 -11.69 -15.81 15.82
CA PHE A 121 -12.97 -15.12 15.91
C PHE A 121 -14.15 -16.05 15.58
N ASP A 122 -14.02 -16.86 14.52
CA ASP A 122 -15.01 -17.87 14.15
C ASP A 122 -15.17 -18.94 15.22
N ALA A 123 -14.07 -19.38 15.84
CA ALA A 123 -14.11 -20.30 16.98
C ALA A 123 -14.88 -19.65 18.14
N LEU A 124 -14.54 -18.41 18.52
CA LEU A 124 -15.21 -17.68 19.59
C LEU A 124 -16.71 -17.46 19.34
N LEU A 125 -17.12 -17.19 18.09
CA LEU A 125 -18.53 -17.05 17.70
C LEU A 125 -19.29 -18.38 17.75
N ASN A 126 -18.61 -19.50 17.49
CA ASN A 126 -19.19 -20.84 17.48
C ASN A 126 -19.10 -21.56 18.83
N THR A 127 -18.27 -21.10 19.77
CA THR A 127 -18.32 -21.55 21.18
C THR A 127 -19.43 -20.84 21.94
N ASP A 128 -20.60 -21.50 21.91
CA ASP A 128 -21.70 -21.51 22.88
C ASP A 128 -22.93 -20.60 22.73
N LEU A 129 -23.99 -21.20 22.18
CA LEU A 129 -25.30 -21.27 22.84
C LEU A 129 -25.66 -22.74 23.15
N LYS A 130 -24.81 -23.48 23.87
CA LYS A 130 -25.27 -24.61 24.70
C LYS A 130 -25.11 -24.24 26.16
N LYS A 131 -26.00 -23.36 26.63
CA LYS A 131 -26.37 -23.35 28.04
C LYS A 131 -27.07 -24.67 28.34
N SER A 132 -26.51 -25.38 29.31
CA SER A 132 -27.07 -26.39 30.22
C SER A 132 -28.35 -27.13 29.81
#